data_AF-A0A238YAK5-F1
#
_entry.id   AF-A0A238YAK5-F1
#
_cell.length_a   1.000
_cell.length_b   1.000
_cell.length_c   1.000
_cell.angle_alpha   90.00
_cell.angle_beta   90.00
_cell.angle_gamma   90.00
#
_symmetry.space_group_name_H-M   'P 1'
#
loop_
_entity.id
_entity.type
_entity.pdbx_description
1 polymer ?
#
loop_
_entity_poly.entity_id
_entity_poly.type
_entity_poly.pdbx_seq_one_letter_code
_entity_poly.pdbx_strand_id
1 'polypeptide(L)'
;MVAWILGLAPGGGVDLPEEIAYQNLQHDCILTPQDGSDDPYYTALSAQERRLYEGAAAACRAAFYDEPDQWPVAEAALAQIDAVGADFTCLGDVAYEVLRELVAVHTTDPTARLVRGDGPGRGPACPRVISLEPDHGAASGGYRIHLVGEHLPSTSVIHFGDVDLTVQTDGDSASLIVPPAPVDAEWSAGEHSVQVWVEGWYMQVFNTPTFVYELEPRPRPSPGTVADPTASPGG
;
A
#
# COMPACT_ATOMS: atom_id res chain seq x y z
N MET A 1 -18.90 -4.67 -22.09
CA MET A 1 -19.37 -4.79 -20.69
C MET A 1 -18.31 -4.09 -19.86
N VAL A 2 -18.69 -3.07 -19.08
CA VAL A 2 -17.77 -2.37 -18.16
C VAL A 2 -17.90 -3.06 -16.82
N ALA A 3 -16.79 -3.51 -16.24
CA ALA A 3 -16.81 -4.11 -14.91
C ALA A 3 -16.72 -2.99 -13.87
N TRP A 4 -17.72 -2.90 -12.98
CA TRP A 4 -17.70 -1.91 -11.90
C TRP A 4 -16.75 -2.33 -10.78
N ILE A 5 -16.25 -1.38 -10.00
CA ILE A 5 -15.39 -1.60 -8.84
C ILE A 5 -16.07 -2.53 -7.82
N LEU A 6 -15.35 -3.56 -7.33
CA LEU A 6 -15.74 -4.30 -6.13
C LEU A 6 -15.46 -3.47 -4.89
N GLY A 7 -16.35 -3.60 -3.91
CA GLY A 7 -16.09 -3.07 -2.60
C GLY A 7 -14.91 -3.72 -1.92
N LEU A 8 -14.16 -2.89 -1.22
CA LEU A 8 -13.29 -3.35 -0.14
C LEU A 8 -14.21 -4.06 0.88
N ALA A 9 -13.79 -5.23 1.38
CA ALA A 9 -14.61 -6.06 2.26
C ALA A 9 -15.18 -5.24 3.46
N PRO A 10 -16.34 -5.63 4.01
CA PRO A 10 -16.97 -4.89 5.10
C PRO A 10 -16.16 -5.07 6.40
N GLY A 11 -15.16 -4.22 6.60
CA GLY A 11 -14.35 -4.16 7.82
C GLY A 11 -12.87 -3.92 7.57
N GLY A 12 -12.48 -2.66 7.37
CA GLY A 12 -11.11 -2.20 7.57
C GLY A 12 -10.64 -1.19 6.51
N GLY A 13 -10.16 -0.02 6.98
CA GLY A 13 -9.46 0.99 6.19
C GLY A 13 -10.31 2.22 5.85
N VAL A 14 -10.37 3.20 6.75
CA VAL A 14 -10.77 4.59 6.41
C VAL A 14 -9.75 5.61 6.94
N ASP A 15 -8.52 5.16 7.17
CA ASP A 15 -7.49 6.03 7.77
C ASP A 15 -6.58 6.64 6.69
N LEU A 16 -6.55 6.07 5.48
CA LEU A 16 -5.75 6.58 4.37
C LEU A 16 -6.60 7.36 3.33
N PRO A 17 -6.09 8.50 2.83
CA PRO A 17 -6.74 9.32 1.80
C PRO A 17 -7.27 8.56 0.57
N GLU A 18 -6.46 7.66 0.03
CA GLU A 18 -6.79 6.94 -1.20
C GLU A 18 -7.91 5.90 -0.98
N GLU A 19 -7.94 5.25 0.19
CA GLU A 19 -9.00 4.30 0.55
C GLU A 19 -10.37 5.01 0.61
N ILE A 20 -10.40 6.19 1.20
CA ILE A 20 -11.61 7.02 1.29
C ILE A 20 -12.10 7.41 -0.11
N ALA A 21 -11.20 7.88 -0.98
CA ALA A 21 -11.55 8.25 -2.36
C ALA A 21 -12.10 7.06 -3.16
N TYR A 22 -11.47 5.89 -3.02
CA TYR A 22 -11.91 4.66 -3.67
C TYR A 22 -13.29 4.20 -3.18
N GLN A 23 -13.56 4.24 -1.87
CA GLN A 23 -14.87 3.90 -1.30
C GLN A 23 -15.97 4.88 -1.72
N ASN A 24 -15.66 6.18 -1.77
CA ASN A 24 -16.61 7.20 -2.23
C ASN A 24 -16.99 7.01 -3.70
N LEU A 25 -16.02 6.66 -4.55
CA LEU A 25 -16.25 6.31 -5.95
C LEU A 25 -17.16 5.08 -6.07
N GLN A 26 -16.95 4.06 -5.23
CA GLN A 26 -17.72 2.82 -5.25
C GLN A 26 -19.21 3.02 -4.93
N HIS A 27 -19.55 3.80 -3.90
CA HIS A 27 -20.92 3.89 -3.39
C HIS A 27 -21.77 4.93 -4.11
N ASP A 28 -21.37 6.20 -4.03
CA ASP A 28 -22.22 7.32 -4.45
C ASP A 28 -21.59 8.15 -5.58
N CYS A 29 -20.46 7.70 -6.12
CA CYS A 29 -19.70 8.45 -7.13
C CYS A 29 -19.44 9.88 -6.67
N ILE A 30 -19.01 9.98 -5.42
CA ILE A 30 -18.75 11.21 -4.71
C ILE A 30 -17.26 11.53 -4.75
N LEU A 31 -16.96 12.82 -4.94
CA LEU A 31 -15.60 13.38 -5.03
C LEU A 31 -15.14 14.12 -3.80
N THR A 32 -16.07 14.45 -2.91
CA THR A 32 -15.88 15.30 -1.74
C THR A 32 -17.10 15.11 -0.84
N PRO A 33 -16.99 15.32 0.48
CA PRO A 33 -18.19 15.58 1.28
C PRO A 33 -19.00 16.68 0.58
N GLN A 34 -20.30 16.47 0.37
CA GLN A 34 -21.16 17.41 -0.38
C GLN A 34 -21.26 18.81 0.27
N ASP A 35 -20.62 19.03 1.42
CA ASP A 35 -20.66 20.26 2.21
C ASP A 35 -19.51 21.24 1.88
N GLY A 36 -18.59 20.91 0.98
CA GLY A 36 -17.48 21.79 0.61
C GLY A 36 -16.47 22.01 1.73
N SER A 37 -16.41 21.11 2.71
CA SER A 37 -15.34 21.10 3.70
C SER A 37 -14.00 20.74 3.06
N ASP A 38 -12.94 21.45 3.46
CA ASP A 38 -11.56 21.03 3.24
C ASP A 38 -11.34 19.75 4.05
N ASP A 39 -11.75 18.61 3.51
CA ASP A 39 -11.51 17.33 4.15
C ASP A 39 -9.98 17.11 4.15
N PRO A 40 -9.34 17.06 5.33
CA PRO A 40 -7.89 16.90 5.43
C PRO A 40 -7.40 15.66 4.66
N TYR A 41 -8.22 14.63 4.50
CA TYR A 41 -7.89 13.44 3.72
C TYR A 41 -7.81 13.73 2.22
N TYR A 42 -8.70 14.55 1.65
CA TYR A 42 -8.66 14.88 0.21
C TYR A 42 -7.45 15.73 -0.18
N THR A 43 -6.97 16.59 0.72
CA THR A 43 -5.78 17.42 0.45
C THR A 43 -4.47 16.62 0.44
N ALA A 44 -4.47 15.41 0.99
CA ALA A 44 -3.30 14.54 1.05
C ALA A 44 -3.07 13.72 -0.23
N LEU A 45 -4.07 13.65 -1.13
CA LEU A 45 -3.91 13.06 -2.45
C LEU A 45 -3.04 13.94 -3.37
N SER A 46 -2.21 13.30 -4.18
CA SER A 46 -1.47 13.97 -5.25
C SER A 46 -2.42 14.67 -6.23
N ALA A 47 -1.89 15.61 -7.01
CA ALA A 47 -2.67 16.28 -8.04
C ALA A 47 -3.17 15.30 -9.13
N GLN A 48 -2.45 14.20 -9.37
CA GLN A 48 -2.85 13.20 -10.36
C GLN A 48 -3.96 12.30 -9.83
N GLU A 49 -3.85 11.83 -8.58
CA GLU A 49 -4.89 11.03 -7.92
C GLU A 49 -6.20 11.81 -7.78
N ARG A 50 -6.13 13.09 -7.37
CA ARG A 50 -7.34 13.93 -7.31
C ARG A 50 -8.03 14.02 -8.66
N ARG A 51 -7.27 14.29 -9.73
CA ARG A 51 -7.78 14.35 -11.10
C ARG A 51 -8.40 13.02 -11.53
N LEU A 52 -7.77 11.91 -11.16
CA LEU A 52 -8.27 10.57 -11.45
C LEU A 52 -9.62 10.33 -10.79
N TYR A 53 -9.70 10.51 -9.47
CA TYR A 53 -10.94 10.26 -8.75
C TYR A 53 -12.04 11.23 -9.21
N GLU A 54 -11.72 12.52 -9.42
CA GLU A 54 -12.57 13.55 -10.05
C GLU A 54 -13.17 13.09 -11.38
N GLY A 55 -12.31 12.65 -12.31
CA GLY A 55 -12.74 12.15 -13.61
C GLY A 55 -13.62 10.90 -13.49
N ALA A 56 -13.20 9.93 -12.67
CA ALA A 56 -13.90 8.65 -12.51
C ALA A 56 -15.31 8.84 -11.93
N ALA A 57 -15.48 9.71 -10.93
CA ALA A 57 -16.80 9.96 -10.37
C ALA A 57 -17.67 10.80 -11.31
N ALA A 58 -17.09 11.76 -12.04
CA ALA A 58 -17.81 12.49 -13.10
C ALA A 58 -18.34 11.51 -14.16
N ALA A 59 -17.51 10.58 -14.63
CA ALA A 59 -17.92 9.54 -15.57
C ALA A 59 -19.04 8.66 -15.00
N CYS A 60 -18.94 8.28 -13.73
CA CYS A 60 -19.97 7.50 -13.06
C CYS A 60 -21.30 8.24 -12.93
N ARG A 61 -21.28 9.51 -12.52
CA ARG A 61 -22.50 10.34 -12.40
C ARG A 61 -23.16 10.54 -13.75
N ALA A 62 -22.37 10.81 -14.78
CA ALA A 62 -22.84 10.88 -16.15
C ALA A 62 -23.49 9.58 -16.62
N ALA A 63 -22.88 8.44 -16.27
CA ALA A 63 -23.35 7.11 -16.68
C ALA A 63 -24.60 6.64 -15.94
N PHE A 64 -24.72 6.93 -14.63
CA PHE A 64 -25.67 6.23 -13.76
C PHE A 64 -26.60 7.14 -12.94
N TYR A 65 -26.36 8.45 -12.87
CA TYR A 65 -27.09 9.38 -11.99
C TYR A 65 -27.81 10.52 -12.73
N ASP A 66 -28.04 10.38 -14.04
CA ASP A 66 -28.75 11.37 -14.89
C ASP A 66 -28.05 12.74 -14.95
N GLU A 67 -26.72 12.73 -14.98
CA GLU A 67 -25.89 13.94 -15.03
C GLU A 67 -24.95 13.98 -16.24
N PRO A 68 -25.48 14.01 -17.47
CA PRO A 68 -24.68 13.91 -18.70
C PRO A 68 -23.67 15.05 -18.87
N ASP A 69 -23.89 16.20 -18.24
CA ASP A 69 -22.98 17.36 -18.27
C ASP A 69 -21.62 17.09 -17.59
N GLN A 70 -21.46 15.94 -16.93
CA GLN A 70 -20.21 15.48 -16.33
C GLN A 70 -19.25 14.79 -17.33
N TRP A 71 -19.72 14.39 -18.52
CA TRP A 71 -18.85 13.74 -19.52
C TRP A 71 -17.64 14.59 -19.93
N PRO A 72 -17.76 15.91 -20.18
CA PRO A 72 -16.60 16.74 -20.48
C PRO A 72 -15.55 16.78 -19.36
N VAL A 73 -15.97 16.67 -18.09
CA VAL A 73 -15.05 16.63 -16.94
C VAL A 73 -14.27 15.31 -16.94
N ALA A 74 -14.98 14.19 -17.13
CA ALA A 74 -14.37 12.86 -17.23
C ALA A 74 -13.37 12.76 -18.40
N GLU A 75 -13.75 13.23 -19.58
CA GLU A 75 -12.90 13.22 -20.78
C GLU A 75 -11.66 14.09 -20.61
N ALA A 76 -11.80 15.28 -20.03
CA ALA A 76 -10.68 16.17 -19.78
C ALA A 76 -9.70 15.58 -18.77
N ALA A 77 -10.22 14.96 -17.70
CA ALA A 77 -9.41 14.29 -16.70
C ALA A 77 -8.61 13.14 -17.31
N LEU A 78 -9.26 12.26 -18.09
CA LEU A 78 -8.61 11.14 -18.76
C LEU A 78 -7.52 11.63 -19.73
N ALA A 79 -7.83 12.61 -20.59
CA ALA A 79 -6.88 13.15 -21.55
C ALA A 79 -5.63 13.75 -20.87
N GLN A 80 -5.79 14.38 -19.70
CA GLN A 80 -4.68 14.95 -18.95
C GLN A 80 -3.83 13.89 -18.26
N ILE A 81 -4.43 12.81 -17.74
CA ILE A 81 -3.70 11.67 -17.18
C ILE A 81 -2.90 10.98 -18.28
N ASP A 82 -3.53 10.71 -19.42
CA ASP A 82 -2.89 10.05 -20.58
C ASP A 82 -1.73 10.88 -21.15
N ALA A 83 -1.84 12.20 -21.12
CA ALA A 83 -0.80 13.10 -21.60
C ALA A 83 0.48 13.08 -20.74
N VAL A 84 0.35 12.82 -19.44
CA VAL A 84 1.50 12.79 -18.50
C VAL A 84 1.99 11.37 -18.20
N GLY A 85 1.18 10.35 -18.51
CA GLY A 85 1.41 8.96 -18.14
C GLY A 85 0.80 8.66 -16.77
N ALA A 86 -0.02 7.62 -16.69
CA ALA A 86 -0.60 7.15 -15.44
C ALA A 86 0.50 6.62 -14.51
N ASP A 87 0.55 7.15 -13.29
CA ASP A 87 1.45 6.74 -12.22
C ASP A 87 0.61 6.70 -10.93
N PHE A 88 -0.07 5.58 -10.72
CA PHE A 88 -1.00 5.40 -9.62
C PHE A 88 -0.59 4.19 -8.78
N THR A 89 -1.03 4.19 -7.52
CA THR A 89 -1.00 2.96 -6.74
C THR A 89 -2.09 2.00 -7.24
N CYS A 90 -2.13 0.81 -6.66
CA CYS A 90 -3.07 -0.22 -7.05
C CYS A 90 -4.55 0.20 -7.02
N LEU A 91 -4.99 1.00 -6.04
CA LEU A 91 -6.40 1.43 -5.98
C LEU A 91 -6.70 2.43 -7.11
N GLY A 92 -5.79 3.38 -7.33
CA GLY A 92 -5.86 4.30 -8.45
C GLY A 92 -5.86 3.61 -9.82
N ASP A 93 -5.08 2.53 -10.00
CA ASP A 93 -5.10 1.76 -11.26
C ASP A 93 -6.50 1.23 -11.60
N VAL A 94 -7.21 0.67 -10.62
CA VAL A 94 -8.58 0.19 -10.85
C VAL A 94 -9.54 1.34 -11.17
N ALA A 95 -9.42 2.46 -10.45
CA ALA A 95 -10.24 3.64 -10.72
C ALA A 95 -9.96 4.20 -12.13
N TYR A 96 -8.70 4.17 -12.57
CA TYR A 96 -8.28 4.63 -13.89
C TYR A 96 -8.84 3.75 -15.00
N GLU A 97 -8.84 2.42 -14.81
CA GLU A 97 -9.46 1.51 -15.76
C GLU A 97 -10.96 1.74 -15.90
N VAL A 98 -11.67 1.99 -14.80
CA VAL A 98 -13.09 2.32 -14.83
C VAL A 98 -13.35 3.63 -15.56
N LEU A 99 -12.58 4.69 -15.26
CA LEU A 99 -12.68 5.97 -15.96
C LEU A 99 -12.50 5.76 -17.47
N ARG A 100 -11.44 5.06 -17.88
CA ARG A 100 -11.14 4.76 -19.28
C ARG A 100 -12.27 4.00 -19.96
N GLU A 101 -12.81 2.96 -19.32
CA GLU A 101 -13.88 2.14 -19.90
C GLU A 101 -15.19 2.92 -20.07
N LEU A 102 -15.58 3.72 -19.07
CA LEU A 102 -16.79 4.55 -19.15
C LEU A 102 -16.68 5.60 -20.26
N VAL A 103 -15.57 6.33 -20.31
CA VAL A 103 -15.32 7.34 -21.35
C VAL A 103 -15.24 6.70 -22.73
N ALA A 104 -14.61 5.53 -22.86
CA ALA A 104 -14.53 4.81 -24.13
C ALA A 104 -15.92 4.40 -24.65
N VAL A 105 -16.82 3.94 -23.78
CA VAL A 105 -18.20 3.62 -24.19
C VAL A 105 -18.94 4.87 -24.64
N HIS A 106 -18.88 5.95 -23.85
CA HIS A 106 -19.54 7.21 -24.18
C HIS A 106 -19.06 7.81 -25.51
N THR A 107 -17.75 7.87 -25.71
CA THR A 107 -17.15 8.43 -26.94
C THR A 107 -17.44 7.58 -28.17
N THR A 108 -17.62 6.27 -28.01
CA THR A 108 -18.01 5.36 -29.11
C THR A 108 -19.48 5.50 -29.47
N ASP A 109 -20.36 5.61 -28.47
CA ASP A 109 -21.80 5.79 -28.64
C ASP A 109 -22.37 6.68 -27.53
N PRO A 110 -22.56 7.99 -27.78
CA PRO A 110 -23.10 8.92 -26.80
C PRO A 110 -24.55 8.61 -26.39
N THR A 111 -25.24 7.75 -27.15
CA THR A 111 -26.61 7.31 -26.85
C THR A 111 -26.66 6.00 -26.07
N ALA A 112 -25.50 5.36 -25.85
CA ALA A 112 -25.41 4.14 -25.09
C ALA A 112 -25.90 4.37 -23.65
N ARG A 113 -26.90 3.59 -23.25
CA ARG A 113 -27.34 3.56 -21.86
C ARG A 113 -26.56 2.49 -21.10
N LEU A 114 -25.73 2.92 -20.17
CA LEU A 114 -25.06 2.04 -19.23
C LEU A 114 -26.06 1.56 -18.16
N VAL A 115 -26.02 0.27 -17.85
CA VAL A 115 -26.83 -0.35 -16.81
C VAL A 115 -25.92 -1.15 -15.88
N ARG A 116 -26.22 -1.16 -14.57
CA ARG A 116 -25.51 -2.01 -13.63
C ARG A 116 -25.87 -3.47 -13.91
N GLY A 117 -24.86 -4.31 -14.11
CA GLY A 117 -25.03 -5.75 -14.27
C GLY A 117 -24.71 -6.50 -12.98
N ASP A 118 -25.18 -7.75 -12.88
CA ASP A 118 -24.94 -8.64 -11.73
C ASP A 118 -23.62 -9.42 -11.83
N GLY A 119 -22.70 -8.98 -12.70
CA GLY A 119 -21.40 -9.60 -12.87
C GLY A 119 -20.52 -9.41 -11.62
N PRO A 120 -19.50 -10.27 -11.42
CA PRO A 120 -18.49 -9.95 -10.41
C PRO A 120 -17.88 -8.61 -10.77
N GLY A 121 -17.80 -7.69 -9.80
CA GLY A 121 -17.06 -6.47 -10.00
C GLY A 121 -15.57 -6.73 -10.19
N ARG A 122 -14.81 -5.66 -10.42
CA ARG A 122 -13.35 -5.65 -10.46
C ARG A 122 -12.79 -5.29 -9.08
N GLY A 123 -12.19 -6.26 -8.41
CA GLY A 123 -11.41 -6.01 -7.19
C GLY A 123 -9.99 -5.59 -7.54
N PRO A 124 -9.35 -4.81 -6.67
CA PRO A 124 -7.98 -4.40 -6.90
C PRO A 124 -7.03 -5.58 -6.65
N ALA A 125 -6.17 -5.87 -7.63
CA ALA A 125 -5.16 -6.92 -7.56
C ALA A 125 -3.89 -6.37 -6.89
N CYS A 126 -4.04 -5.88 -5.65
CA CYS A 126 -2.93 -5.19 -4.99
C CYS A 126 -1.90 -6.18 -4.47
N PRO A 127 -0.61 -5.78 -4.52
CA PRO A 127 0.45 -6.60 -3.96
C PRO A 127 0.24 -6.75 -2.46
N ARG A 128 0.34 -7.97 -1.95
CA ARG A 128 0.31 -8.20 -0.50
C ARG A 128 1.27 -9.27 -0.08
N VAL A 129 1.80 -9.12 1.13
CA VAL A 129 2.57 -10.17 1.79
C VAL A 129 1.62 -10.99 2.67
N ILE A 130 1.71 -12.31 2.57
CA ILE A 130 0.86 -13.26 3.29
C ILE A 130 1.62 -13.87 4.47
N SER A 131 2.85 -14.35 4.25
CA SER A 131 3.63 -15.00 5.30
C SER A 131 5.14 -14.96 5.04
N LEU A 132 5.90 -15.24 6.09
CA LEU A 132 7.36 -15.36 6.10
C LEU A 132 7.74 -16.76 6.60
N GLU A 133 8.75 -17.38 5.99
CA GLU A 133 9.22 -18.72 6.36
C GLU A 133 10.76 -18.78 6.33
N PRO A 134 11.43 -18.91 7.49
CA PRO A 134 10.87 -18.72 8.83
C PRO A 134 10.41 -17.27 9.08
N ASP A 135 9.50 -17.11 10.05
CA ASP A 135 8.99 -15.81 10.53
C ASP A 135 9.78 -15.27 11.75
N HIS A 136 10.90 -15.91 12.10
CA HIS A 136 11.76 -15.52 13.21
C HIS A 136 13.23 -15.87 12.97
N GLY A 137 14.11 -15.23 13.74
CA GLY A 137 15.51 -15.63 13.82
C GLY A 137 16.43 -14.59 14.46
N ALA A 138 17.74 -14.85 14.40
CA ALA A 138 18.75 -14.05 15.10
C ALA A 138 18.77 -12.58 14.68
N ALA A 139 18.93 -11.68 15.66
CA ALA A 139 19.05 -10.23 15.46
C ALA A 139 20.23 -9.79 14.59
N SER A 140 21.23 -10.65 14.37
CA SER A 140 22.36 -10.36 13.50
C SER A 140 21.97 -10.25 12.01
N GLY A 141 20.82 -10.80 11.62
CA GLY A 141 20.40 -10.88 10.22
C GLY A 141 21.37 -11.66 9.33
N GLY A 142 21.29 -11.42 8.01
CA GLY A 142 22.19 -11.96 6.99
C GLY A 142 21.82 -13.35 6.44
N TYR A 143 20.81 -14.01 7.01
CA TYR A 143 20.27 -15.28 6.52
C TYR A 143 19.09 -15.06 5.58
N ARG A 144 18.76 -16.10 4.82
CA ARG A 144 17.66 -16.09 3.84
C ARG A 144 16.36 -16.58 4.48
N ILE A 145 15.27 -15.91 4.17
CA ILE A 145 13.91 -16.37 4.41
C ILE A 145 13.10 -16.36 3.12
N HIS A 146 11.98 -17.08 3.11
CA HIS A 146 11.01 -17.10 2.03
C HIS A 146 9.82 -16.21 2.37
N LEU A 147 9.46 -15.33 1.45
CA LEU A 147 8.24 -14.53 1.52
C LEU A 147 7.21 -15.15 0.59
N VAL A 148 5.99 -15.31 1.08
CA VAL A 148 4.81 -15.69 0.29
C VAL A 148 3.86 -14.49 0.23
N GLY A 149 3.32 -14.21 -0.93
CA GLY A 149 2.44 -13.08 -1.20
C GLY A 149 1.52 -13.33 -2.38
N GLU A 150 0.89 -12.26 -2.86
CA GLU A 150 0.07 -12.25 -4.07
C GLU A 150 0.26 -10.93 -4.82
N HIS A 151 0.13 -10.98 -6.15
CA HIS A 151 0.22 -9.83 -7.06
C HIS A 151 1.50 -8.99 -6.89
N LEU A 152 2.61 -9.61 -6.51
CA LEU A 152 3.86 -8.90 -6.29
C LEU A 152 4.45 -8.43 -7.63
N PRO A 153 4.85 -7.16 -7.76
CA PRO A 153 5.60 -6.68 -8.92
C PRO A 153 6.92 -7.44 -9.06
N SER A 154 7.35 -7.69 -10.30
CA SER A 154 8.60 -8.42 -10.59
C SER A 154 9.83 -7.83 -9.90
N THR A 155 9.82 -6.51 -9.65
CA THR A 155 10.72 -5.84 -8.71
C THR A 155 9.88 -5.12 -7.67
N SER A 156 9.97 -5.56 -6.42
CA SER A 156 9.19 -5.03 -5.30
C SER A 156 10.11 -4.37 -4.28
N VAL A 157 9.64 -3.29 -3.65
CA VAL A 157 10.19 -2.79 -2.40
C VAL A 157 9.42 -3.45 -1.27
N ILE A 158 10.12 -4.22 -0.44
CA ILE A 158 9.59 -4.83 0.77
C ILE A 158 10.12 -4.05 1.95
N HIS A 159 9.23 -3.46 2.72
CA HIS A 159 9.56 -2.81 3.98
C HIS A 159 9.66 -3.88 5.06
N PHE A 160 10.77 -3.90 5.77
CA PHE A 160 11.07 -4.83 6.85
C PHE A 160 11.33 -4.01 8.12
N GLY A 161 10.25 -3.67 8.82
CA GLY A 161 10.27 -2.54 9.76
C GLY A 161 10.65 -1.25 9.04
N ASP A 162 11.69 -0.57 9.52
CA ASP A 162 12.21 0.67 8.92
C ASP A 162 13.24 0.43 7.79
N VAL A 163 13.48 -0.82 7.40
CA VAL A 163 14.48 -1.17 6.37
C VAL A 163 13.80 -1.56 5.06
N ASP A 164 14.10 -0.82 4.00
CA ASP A 164 13.61 -1.11 2.66
C ASP A 164 14.50 -2.13 1.94
N LEU A 165 13.89 -3.18 1.39
CA LEU A 165 14.54 -4.24 0.62
C LEU A 165 14.00 -4.24 -0.81
N THR A 166 14.85 -3.96 -1.80
CA THR A 166 14.50 -4.17 -3.20
C THR A 166 14.74 -5.62 -3.58
N VAL A 167 13.68 -6.33 -3.99
CA VAL A 167 13.71 -7.77 -4.25
C VAL A 167 13.07 -8.12 -5.58
N GLN A 168 13.60 -9.14 -6.23
CA GLN A 168 12.93 -9.75 -7.36
C GLN A 168 11.88 -10.73 -6.85
N THR A 169 10.71 -10.70 -7.45
CA THR A 169 9.59 -11.59 -7.11
C THR A 169 9.15 -12.36 -8.35
N ASP A 170 8.46 -13.49 -8.16
CA ASP A 170 7.82 -14.25 -9.23
C ASP A 170 6.30 -14.06 -9.28
N GLY A 171 5.78 -13.06 -8.56
CA GLY A 171 4.36 -12.69 -8.50
C GLY A 171 3.65 -13.16 -7.24
N ASP A 172 4.10 -14.25 -6.62
CA ASP A 172 3.52 -14.80 -5.38
C ASP A 172 4.58 -15.17 -4.33
N SER A 173 5.87 -15.05 -4.65
CA SER A 173 6.93 -15.32 -3.69
C SER A 173 8.19 -14.49 -3.93
N ALA A 174 9.03 -14.42 -2.90
CA ALA A 174 10.35 -13.83 -2.98
C ALA A 174 11.32 -14.49 -1.98
N SER A 175 12.62 -14.40 -2.25
CA SER A 175 13.66 -14.71 -1.27
C SER A 175 14.21 -13.42 -0.69
N LEU A 176 14.15 -13.27 0.63
CA LEU A 176 14.65 -12.09 1.34
C LEU A 176 15.95 -12.43 2.06
N ILE A 177 16.87 -11.47 2.15
CA ILE A 177 17.95 -11.51 3.12
C ILE A 177 17.52 -10.65 4.30
N VAL A 178 17.41 -11.26 5.47
CA VAL A 178 16.95 -10.57 6.68
C VAL A 178 17.98 -9.51 7.06
N PRO A 179 17.58 -8.23 7.19
CA PRO A 179 18.51 -7.20 7.65
C PRO A 179 18.93 -7.45 9.09
N PRO A 180 20.05 -6.88 9.56
CA PRO A 180 20.29 -6.84 11.00
C PRO A 180 19.15 -6.06 11.68
N ALA A 181 18.77 -6.51 12.88
CA ALA A 181 17.77 -5.83 13.68
C ALA A 181 18.14 -4.34 13.86
N PRO A 182 17.17 -3.40 13.80
CA PRO A 182 17.39 -2.00 14.13
C PRO A 182 17.53 -1.85 15.65
N VAL A 183 18.62 -2.39 16.21
CA VAL A 183 18.90 -2.34 17.65
C VAL A 183 19.18 -0.92 18.08
N ASP A 184 18.16 -0.27 18.61
CA ASP A 184 18.31 0.99 19.33
C ASP A 184 18.56 0.76 20.83
N ALA A 185 18.63 1.84 21.60
CA ALA A 185 18.84 1.77 23.04
C ALA A 185 17.67 1.12 23.81
N GLU A 186 16.49 0.98 23.20
CA GLU A 186 15.28 0.46 23.83
C GLU A 186 15.18 -1.07 23.72
N TRP A 187 15.84 -1.67 22.74
CA TRP A 187 15.84 -3.13 22.57
C TRP A 187 16.70 -3.81 23.65
N SER A 188 16.02 -4.51 24.57
CA SER A 188 16.65 -5.42 25.54
C SER A 188 16.68 -6.86 25.03
N ALA A 189 17.37 -7.76 25.71
CA ALA A 189 17.40 -9.17 25.31
C ALA A 189 15.98 -9.77 25.27
N GLY A 190 15.69 -10.61 24.28
CA GLY A 190 14.35 -11.17 24.06
C GLY A 190 13.88 -11.05 22.62
N GLU A 191 12.58 -11.29 22.42
CA GLU A 191 11.91 -11.26 21.12
C GLU A 191 11.41 -9.84 20.79
N HIS A 192 11.73 -9.35 19.60
CA HIS A 192 11.28 -8.07 19.09
C HIS A 192 10.67 -8.24 17.70
N SER A 193 9.48 -7.68 17.51
CA SER A 193 8.68 -7.87 16.30
C SER A 193 8.77 -6.67 15.38
N VAL A 194 8.89 -6.90 14.08
CA VAL A 194 8.75 -5.88 13.04
C VAL A 194 7.70 -6.32 12.02
N GLN A 195 6.92 -5.36 11.51
CA GLN A 195 5.99 -5.63 10.41
C GLN A 195 6.75 -5.73 9.09
N VAL A 196 6.26 -6.59 8.19
CA VAL A 196 6.82 -6.75 6.86
C VAL A 196 5.72 -6.59 5.82
N TRP A 197 5.89 -5.65 4.88
CA TRP A 197 4.90 -5.36 3.86
C TRP A 197 5.54 -4.96 2.53
N VAL A 198 4.74 -4.98 1.47
CA VAL A 198 5.16 -4.60 0.12
C VAL A 198 4.64 -3.21 -0.20
N GLU A 199 5.49 -2.41 -0.84
CA GLU A 199 5.14 -1.11 -1.37
C GLU A 199 3.91 -1.19 -2.30
N GLY A 200 3.03 -0.19 -2.23
CA GLY A 200 1.77 -0.19 -2.98
C GLY A 200 0.66 -1.09 -2.43
N TRP A 201 0.86 -1.80 -1.31
CA TRP A 201 -0.24 -2.40 -0.55
C TRP A 201 -1.01 -1.31 0.21
N TYR A 202 -2.35 -1.31 0.19
CA TYR A 202 -3.15 -0.27 0.86
C TYR A 202 -3.54 -0.64 2.30
N MET A 203 -3.67 -1.94 2.63
CA MET A 203 -4.04 -2.41 3.99
C MET A 203 -2.82 -2.71 4.89
N GLN A 204 -1.74 -1.92 4.79
CA GLN A 204 -0.46 -2.18 5.44
C GLN A 204 -0.56 -2.33 6.97
N VAL A 205 -1.52 -1.62 7.59
CA VAL A 205 -1.66 -1.55 9.06
C VAL A 205 -2.41 -2.75 9.64
N PHE A 206 -3.24 -3.43 8.85
CA PHE A 206 -4.21 -4.40 9.37
C PHE A 206 -3.91 -5.86 8.99
N ASN A 207 -3.14 -6.09 7.93
CA ASN A 207 -2.95 -7.44 7.40
C ASN A 207 -1.54 -7.62 6.81
N THR A 208 -0.53 -7.40 7.64
CA THR A 208 0.88 -7.61 7.29
C THR A 208 1.51 -8.59 8.26
N PRO A 209 2.31 -9.56 7.77
CA PRO A 209 2.99 -10.50 8.66
C PRO A 209 4.05 -9.80 9.49
N THR A 210 4.37 -10.41 10.62
CA THR A 210 5.40 -9.96 11.54
C THR A 210 6.60 -10.87 11.43
N PHE A 211 7.80 -10.31 11.50
CA PHE A 211 9.04 -11.04 11.73
C PHE A 211 9.55 -10.83 13.15
N VAL A 212 9.97 -11.90 13.83
CA VAL A 212 10.48 -11.86 15.21
C VAL A 212 12.01 -11.97 15.23
N TYR A 213 12.68 -10.91 15.66
CA TYR A 213 14.10 -10.93 15.98
C TYR A 213 14.35 -11.48 17.38
N GLU A 214 15.26 -12.43 17.48
CA GLU A 214 15.75 -12.99 18.73
C GLU A 214 17.07 -12.31 19.13
N LEU A 215 17.05 -11.53 20.21
CA LEU A 215 18.23 -10.86 20.76
C LEU A 215 18.85 -11.67 21.89
N GLU A 216 20.11 -12.07 21.71
CA GLU A 216 20.90 -12.70 22.76
C GLU A 216 21.17 -11.72 23.94
N PRO A 217 21.24 -12.21 25.19
CA PRO A 217 21.68 -11.41 26.33
C PRO A 217 23.07 -10.81 26.11
N ARG A 218 23.21 -9.48 26.27
CA ARG A 218 24.52 -8.82 26.22
C ARG A 218 25.51 -9.53 27.16
N PRO A 219 26.71 -9.95 26.70
CA PRO A 219 27.71 -10.54 27.57
C PRO A 219 28.03 -9.55 28.70
N ARG A 220 28.01 -10.02 29.96
CA ARG A 220 28.46 -9.18 31.07
C ARG A 220 29.91 -8.79 30.78
N PRO A 221 30.29 -7.50 30.87
CA PRO A 221 31.70 -7.14 30.76
C PRO A 221 32.47 -7.98 31.76
N SER A 222 33.46 -8.73 31.28
CA SER A 222 34.33 -9.50 32.15
C SER A 222 34.88 -8.53 33.21
N PRO A 223 34.90 -8.88 34.50
CA PRO A 223 35.56 -8.06 35.49
C PRO A 223 37.01 -7.88 35.04
N GLY A 224 37.33 -6.71 34.48
CA GLY A 224 38.70 -6.36 34.16
C GLY A 224 39.49 -6.52 35.44
N THR A 225 40.61 -7.23 35.36
CA THR A 225 41.60 -7.28 36.43
C THR A 225 41.88 -5.84 36.85
N VAL A 226 41.34 -5.43 37.99
CA VAL A 226 41.76 -4.21 38.66
C VAL A 226 43.21 -4.48 39.01
N ALA A 227 44.13 -3.89 38.24
CA ALA A 227 45.53 -3.83 38.63
C ALA A 227 45.57 -3.05 39.94
N ASP A 228 45.79 -3.77 41.03
CA ASP A 228 45.95 -3.24 42.38
C ASP A 228 47.20 -2.35 42.42
N PRO A 229 47.08 -1.01 42.56
CA PRO A 229 48.24 -0.14 42.65
C PRO A 229 48.70 -0.06 44.11
N THR A 230 49.10 -1.20 44.67
CA THR A 230 49.68 -1.23 46.03
C THR A 230 50.92 -2.11 46.09
N ALA A 231 51.99 -1.71 45.41
CA ALA A 231 53.34 -2.21 45.69
C ALA A 231 54.32 -1.04 45.73
N SER A 232 54.56 -0.56 46.95
CA SER A 232 55.66 0.33 47.29
C SER A 232 56.96 -0.51 47.35
N PRO A 233 58.07 -0.13 46.71
CA PRO A 233 59.37 -0.68 47.03
C PRO A 233 60.09 0.25 48.01
N GLY A 234 60.31 -0.26 49.23
CA GLY A 234 61.28 0.31 50.16
C GLY A 234 62.72 0.08 49.66
N GLY A 235 63.56 1.08 49.90
CA GLY A 235 65.01 1.09 49.70
C GLY A 235 65.59 2.33 50.35
#